data_AF-K3WMT2-F1
#
_entry.id   AF-K3WMT2-F1
#
_cell.length_a   1.000
_cell.length_b   1.000
_cell.length_c   1.000
_cell.angle_alpha   90.00
_cell.angle_beta   90.00
_cell.angle_gamma   90.00
#
_symmetry.space_group_name_H-M   'P 1'
#
loop_
_entity.id
_entity.type
_entity.pdbx_description
1 polymer ?
#
loop_
_entity_poly.entity_id
_entity_poly.type
_entity_poly.pdbx_seq_one_letter_code
_entity_poly.pdbx_strand_id
1 'polypeptide(L)'
;MAPSDAKRVFFDISIGGSRAGRIVFRLFDGVPKTTDNFRALCTGDKGIGKTTGKPLHYKGIVFHRIIKGFMLQGGDFSKQNGTGGESIYGDRFRDESFRYRHTKPGLLSMANAGPNTNGSQFFITTVPTPHLDGKHVVFGEVVSGMDIVQKMENVETVANNRPAPMQSVVIEDCGELHDGGRSDDDDNDDKQRKAKRKAERKAKKKAKKEKRKAKKERKRRDRSRRRHDESSDSSEDEDEEKESRRHRRSNDRRDDSKKERARSSTRDDEKAHARRHRNERKGDRREPAKEPIEITRQRSKTRSRRPSQAESVRIIKKGNIGPHPIAARLETNVTIPRSWILLSLTSESPRPPFSKPLAVARATQQSSLWR
;
A
#
# COMPACT_ATOMS: atom_id res chain seq x y z
N MET A 1 21.49 7.35 -15.92
CA MET A 1 20.22 7.71 -16.61
C MET A 1 19.36 8.48 -15.62
N ALA A 2 18.47 9.36 -16.09
CA ALA A 2 17.52 10.05 -15.22
C ALA A 2 16.37 9.10 -14.82
N PRO A 3 15.75 9.26 -13.63
CA PRO A 3 14.67 8.41 -13.16
C PRO A 3 13.30 8.90 -13.68
N SER A 4 13.05 8.77 -14.99
CA SER A 4 11.95 9.48 -15.67
C SER A 4 10.95 8.60 -16.44
N ASP A 5 10.98 7.27 -16.29
CA ASP A 5 10.04 6.37 -17.00
C ASP A 5 9.60 5.13 -16.18
N ALA A 6 9.73 5.22 -14.84
CA ALA A 6 9.38 4.12 -13.94
C ALA A 6 7.86 3.95 -13.86
N LYS A 7 7.33 2.91 -14.54
CA LYS A 7 5.91 2.59 -14.67
C LYS A 7 5.14 2.76 -13.35
N ARG A 8 4.01 3.47 -13.40
CA ARG A 8 3.12 3.68 -12.26
C ARG A 8 1.77 3.05 -12.50
N VAL A 9 1.23 2.43 -11.47
CA VAL A 9 -0.09 1.79 -11.48
C VAL A 9 -0.87 2.21 -10.23
N PHE A 10 -2.19 2.17 -10.30
CA PHE A 10 -3.05 2.60 -9.19
C PHE A 10 -4.09 1.54 -8.81
N PHE A 11 -4.55 1.62 -7.57
CA PHE A 11 -5.77 0.99 -7.07
C PHE A 11 -6.64 2.06 -6.42
N ASP A 12 -7.90 2.18 -6.85
CA ASP A 12 -8.95 2.84 -6.08
C ASP A 12 -9.56 1.84 -5.10
N ILE A 13 -9.50 2.13 -3.81
CA ILE A 13 -9.89 1.19 -2.74
C ILE A 13 -11.25 1.59 -2.15
N SER A 14 -12.10 0.61 -1.89
CA SER A 14 -13.21 0.74 -0.92
C SER A 14 -12.95 -0.09 0.35
N ILE A 15 -13.59 0.32 1.44
CA ILE A 15 -13.66 -0.42 2.70
C ILE A 15 -15.14 -0.39 3.13
N GLY A 16 -15.76 -1.57 3.29
CA GLY A 16 -17.18 -1.68 3.61
C GLY A 16 -18.10 -1.03 2.56
N GLY A 17 -17.71 -1.05 1.28
CA GLY A 17 -18.42 -0.37 0.18
C GLY A 17 -18.23 1.15 0.12
N SER A 18 -17.49 1.76 1.05
CA SER A 18 -17.18 3.20 1.03
C SER A 18 -15.82 3.47 0.38
N ARG A 19 -15.74 4.34 -0.65
CA ARG A 19 -14.48 4.73 -1.32
C ARG A 19 -13.51 5.33 -0.30
N ALA A 20 -12.42 4.61 -0.02
CA ALA A 20 -11.43 4.96 1.00
C ALA A 20 -10.35 5.91 0.46
N GLY A 21 -10.02 5.79 -0.83
CA GLY A 21 -9.08 6.62 -1.58
C GLY A 21 -8.21 5.81 -2.55
N ARG A 22 -7.38 6.50 -3.33
CA ARG A 22 -6.45 5.91 -4.31
C ARG A 22 -5.08 5.61 -3.68
N ILE A 23 -4.50 4.46 -4.03
CA ILE A 23 -3.10 4.08 -3.81
C ILE A 23 -2.40 4.11 -5.16
N VAL A 24 -1.19 4.67 -5.21
CA VAL A 24 -0.35 4.69 -6.42
C VAL A 24 0.98 4.02 -6.10
N PHE A 25 1.37 3.10 -6.96
CA PHE A 25 2.61 2.33 -6.88
C PHE A 25 3.60 2.77 -7.97
N ARG A 26 4.89 2.74 -7.64
CA ARG A 26 6.00 2.74 -8.60
C ARG A 26 6.53 1.32 -8.71
N LEU A 27 6.67 0.82 -9.93
CA LEU A 27 7.25 -0.49 -10.22
C LEU A 27 8.77 -0.37 -10.41
N PHE A 28 9.51 -1.46 -10.19
CA PHE A 28 10.98 -1.48 -10.22
C PHE A 28 11.55 -2.20 -11.45
N ASP A 29 12.33 -1.47 -12.25
CA ASP A 29 12.93 -1.92 -13.51
C ASP A 29 13.83 -3.16 -13.38
N GLY A 30 14.30 -3.48 -12.17
CA GLY A 30 15.18 -4.61 -11.89
C GLY A 30 14.50 -5.98 -11.84
N VAL A 31 13.18 -6.05 -12.03
CA VAL A 31 12.38 -7.28 -12.14
C VAL A 31 11.29 -7.10 -13.21
N PRO A 32 11.67 -7.03 -14.51
CA PRO A 32 10.78 -6.66 -15.60
C PRO A 32 9.61 -7.63 -15.82
N LYS A 33 9.81 -8.95 -15.65
CA LYS A 33 8.73 -9.95 -15.80
C LYS A 33 7.73 -9.88 -14.66
N THR A 34 8.20 -9.65 -13.44
CA THR A 34 7.36 -9.51 -12.25
C THR A 34 6.53 -8.23 -12.31
N THR A 35 7.13 -7.12 -12.77
CA THR A 35 6.44 -5.84 -12.93
C THR A 35 5.47 -5.80 -14.11
N ASP A 36 5.82 -6.41 -15.25
CA ASP A 36 4.92 -6.55 -16.40
C ASP A 36 3.66 -7.36 -16.06
N ASN A 37 3.82 -8.49 -15.35
CA ASN A 37 2.70 -9.28 -14.82
C ASN A 37 1.75 -8.43 -13.95
N PHE A 38 2.29 -7.71 -12.95
CA PHE A 38 1.46 -6.89 -12.07
C PHE A 38 0.79 -5.73 -12.83
N ARG A 39 1.53 -5.05 -13.71
CA ARG A 39 1.02 -3.93 -14.53
C ARG A 39 -0.10 -4.37 -15.47
N ALA A 40 0.05 -5.52 -16.12
CA ALA A 40 -0.98 -6.09 -16.98
C ALA A 40 -2.22 -6.56 -16.20
N LEU A 41 -2.04 -7.11 -14.98
CA LEU A 41 -3.14 -7.43 -14.07
C LEU A 41 -3.83 -6.17 -13.52
N CYS A 42 -3.16 -5.01 -13.47
CA CYS A 42 -3.80 -3.72 -13.20
C CYS A 42 -4.63 -3.20 -14.39
N THR A 43 -4.26 -3.48 -15.64
CA THR A 43 -4.97 -2.96 -16.84
C THR A 43 -6.01 -3.93 -17.42
N GLY A 44 -5.92 -5.22 -17.13
CA GLY A 44 -6.77 -6.27 -17.72
C GLY A 44 -6.42 -6.63 -19.17
N ASP A 45 -5.34 -6.08 -19.74
CA ASP A 45 -5.06 -6.12 -21.19
C ASP A 45 -4.63 -7.50 -21.76
N LYS A 46 -4.59 -8.53 -20.92
CA LYS A 46 -4.25 -9.92 -21.31
C LYS A 46 -5.46 -10.84 -21.45
N GLY A 47 -6.68 -10.32 -21.28
CA GLY A 47 -7.91 -11.08 -21.51
C GLY A 47 -8.17 -12.12 -20.41
N ILE A 48 -8.33 -13.40 -20.80
CA ILE A 48 -8.78 -14.49 -19.92
C ILE A 48 -7.62 -15.42 -19.55
N GLY A 49 -7.53 -15.79 -18.27
CA GLY A 49 -6.54 -16.73 -17.73
C GLY A 49 -6.76 -18.15 -18.24
N LYS A 50 -5.66 -18.87 -18.50
CA LYS A 50 -5.65 -20.18 -19.16
C LYS A 50 -6.03 -21.31 -18.23
N THR A 51 -5.65 -21.24 -16.94
CA THR A 51 -6.01 -22.24 -15.92
C THR A 51 -7.24 -21.83 -15.13
N THR A 52 -7.51 -20.53 -15.01
CA THR A 52 -8.61 -20.01 -14.20
C THR A 52 -9.91 -19.73 -14.97
N GLY A 53 -9.86 -19.57 -16.29
CA GLY A 53 -11.02 -19.23 -17.12
C GLY A 53 -11.66 -17.87 -16.79
N LYS A 54 -10.94 -16.99 -16.08
CA LYS A 54 -11.43 -15.69 -15.58
C LYS A 54 -10.56 -14.53 -16.08
N PRO A 55 -11.06 -13.29 -16.12
CA PRO A 55 -10.27 -12.14 -16.53
C PRO A 55 -8.97 -11.97 -15.73
N LEU A 56 -7.85 -11.76 -16.42
CA LEU A 56 -6.55 -11.45 -15.85
C LEU A 56 -6.51 -9.99 -15.38
N HIS A 57 -7.33 -9.66 -14.38
CA HIS A 57 -7.58 -8.28 -13.95
C HIS A 57 -7.83 -8.19 -12.43
N TYR A 58 -7.29 -7.16 -11.79
CA TYR A 58 -7.44 -6.91 -10.36
C TYR A 58 -8.71 -6.13 -9.97
N LYS A 59 -9.49 -5.62 -10.93
CA LYS A 59 -10.74 -4.90 -10.66
C LYS A 59 -11.79 -5.82 -10.03
N GLY A 60 -12.40 -5.40 -8.92
CA GLY A 60 -13.42 -6.16 -8.18
C GLY A 60 -12.89 -7.26 -7.26
N ILE A 61 -11.57 -7.33 -7.01
CA ILE A 61 -11.00 -8.32 -6.06
C ILE A 61 -10.89 -7.75 -4.64
N VAL A 62 -10.79 -8.64 -3.66
CA VAL A 62 -10.63 -8.29 -2.24
C VAL A 62 -9.21 -8.53 -1.70
N PHE A 63 -8.82 -7.73 -0.71
CA PHE A 63 -7.69 -8.01 0.17
C PHE A 63 -8.07 -9.07 1.21
N HIS A 64 -8.07 -10.34 0.77
CA HIS A 64 -8.58 -11.49 1.51
C HIS A 64 -7.83 -11.82 2.83
N ARG A 65 -6.67 -11.19 3.09
CA ARG A 65 -5.90 -11.38 4.32
C ARG A 65 -5.16 -10.10 4.69
N ILE A 66 -5.36 -9.61 5.91
CA ILE A 66 -4.77 -8.38 6.44
C ILE A 66 -4.17 -8.69 7.81
N ILE A 67 -2.90 -8.34 8.03
CA ILE A 67 -2.24 -8.53 9.33
C ILE A 67 -1.60 -7.21 9.75
N LYS A 68 -2.17 -6.61 10.80
CA LYS A 68 -1.71 -5.38 11.43
C LYS A 68 -0.31 -5.53 12.00
N GLY A 69 0.56 -4.55 11.72
CA GLY A 69 1.98 -4.61 12.03
C GLY A 69 2.78 -5.54 11.12
N PHE A 70 2.25 -5.94 9.96
CA PHE A 70 2.93 -6.83 9.01
C PHE A 70 2.67 -6.46 7.54
N MET A 71 1.51 -6.82 6.98
CA MET A 71 1.20 -6.67 5.56
C MET A 71 -0.29 -6.81 5.20
N LEU A 72 -0.65 -6.37 4.00
CA LEU A 72 -1.95 -6.56 3.36
C LEU A 72 -1.78 -7.46 2.13
N GLN A 73 -2.50 -8.58 2.02
CA GLN A 73 -2.40 -9.53 0.91
C GLN A 73 -3.67 -9.55 0.04
N GLY A 74 -3.47 -9.54 -1.28
CA GLY A 74 -4.52 -9.53 -2.29
C GLY A 74 -4.11 -10.29 -3.56
N GLY A 75 -4.75 -9.98 -4.69
CA GLY A 75 -4.38 -10.50 -6.01
C GLY A 75 -4.97 -11.85 -6.41
N ASP A 76 -5.74 -12.52 -5.56
CA ASP A 76 -6.52 -13.71 -5.94
C ASP A 76 -7.85 -13.29 -6.59
N PHE A 77 -7.83 -13.10 -7.92
CA PHE A 77 -9.03 -12.78 -8.70
C PHE A 77 -9.94 -14.00 -8.93
N SER A 78 -9.44 -15.23 -8.80
CA SER A 78 -10.17 -16.43 -9.25
C SER A 78 -10.97 -17.13 -8.15
N LYS A 79 -10.49 -17.12 -6.90
CA LYS A 79 -11.18 -17.67 -5.72
C LYS A 79 -11.38 -16.67 -4.58
N GLN A 80 -10.75 -15.50 -4.63
CA GLN A 80 -10.85 -14.42 -3.63
C GLN A 80 -10.54 -14.85 -2.18
N ASN A 81 -9.86 -15.98 -1.98
CA ASN A 81 -9.54 -16.56 -0.67
C ASN A 81 -8.05 -16.90 -0.52
N GLY A 82 -7.24 -16.49 -1.49
CA GLY A 82 -5.81 -16.74 -1.60
C GLY A 82 -5.44 -18.21 -1.78
N THR A 83 -6.30 -18.99 -2.42
CA THR A 83 -5.98 -20.33 -2.98
C THR A 83 -6.11 -20.36 -4.50
N GLY A 84 -6.38 -19.20 -5.13
CA GLY A 84 -6.40 -18.99 -6.57
C GLY A 84 -5.42 -17.88 -7.00
N GLY A 85 -5.78 -17.20 -8.09
CA GLY A 85 -4.87 -16.40 -8.91
C GLY A 85 -4.13 -17.22 -9.96
N GLU A 86 -3.64 -16.54 -11.00
CA GLU A 86 -2.87 -17.06 -12.14
C GLU A 86 -2.06 -15.91 -12.74
N SER A 87 -0.84 -16.14 -13.25
CA SER A 87 -0.05 -15.08 -13.89
C SER A 87 -0.46 -14.86 -15.35
N ILE A 88 -0.10 -13.71 -15.94
CA ILE A 88 -0.35 -13.46 -17.37
C ILE A 88 0.42 -14.42 -18.31
N TYR A 89 1.37 -15.19 -17.76
CA TYR A 89 2.16 -16.19 -18.48
C TYR A 89 1.57 -17.61 -18.36
N GLY A 90 0.44 -17.79 -17.66
CA GLY A 90 -0.11 -19.07 -17.20
C GLY A 90 0.00 -19.22 -15.68
N ASP A 91 -0.34 -20.40 -15.13
CA ASP A 91 -0.51 -20.63 -13.68
C ASP A 91 0.51 -19.90 -12.78
N ARG A 92 1.80 -20.16 -13.01
CA ARG A 92 2.93 -19.65 -12.20
C ARG A 92 4.13 -19.26 -13.04
N PHE A 93 4.97 -18.37 -12.49
CA PHE A 93 6.31 -18.07 -13.01
C PHE A 93 7.39 -18.11 -11.92
N ARG A 94 8.64 -18.24 -12.38
CA ARG A 94 9.85 -18.35 -11.56
C ARG A 94 10.15 -17.07 -10.76
N ASP A 95 10.95 -17.20 -9.71
CA ASP A 95 11.50 -16.03 -9.01
C ASP A 95 12.54 -15.34 -9.90
N GLU A 96 12.42 -14.02 -10.07
CA GLU A 96 13.20 -13.26 -11.04
C GLU A 96 14.48 -12.66 -10.43
N SER A 97 14.36 -11.97 -9.30
CA SER A 97 15.50 -11.46 -8.54
C SER A 97 15.14 -11.09 -7.10
N PHE A 98 16.00 -11.42 -6.15
CA PHE A 98 15.91 -10.97 -4.75
C PHE A 98 16.78 -9.73 -4.46
N ARG A 99 17.14 -8.95 -5.49
CA ARG A 99 17.99 -7.74 -5.37
C ARG A 99 17.38 -6.63 -4.52
N TYR A 100 16.05 -6.60 -4.42
CA TYR A 100 15.30 -5.67 -3.58
C TYR A 100 14.86 -6.38 -2.30
N ARG A 101 15.07 -5.72 -1.15
CA ARG A 101 14.86 -6.27 0.19
C ARG A 101 13.73 -5.56 0.92
N HIS A 102 13.10 -6.23 1.87
CA HIS A 102 11.92 -5.77 2.62
C HIS A 102 12.27 -4.76 3.73
N THR A 103 13.02 -3.71 3.39
CA THR A 103 13.68 -2.80 4.35
C THR A 103 12.77 -1.73 4.95
N LYS A 104 11.57 -1.53 4.41
CA LYS A 104 10.66 -0.43 4.80
C LYS A 104 9.18 -0.79 4.60
N PRO A 105 8.25 -0.07 5.27
CA PRO A 105 6.83 -0.10 4.93
C PRO A 105 6.56 0.41 3.51
N GLY A 106 5.43 0.00 2.94
CA GLY A 106 4.97 0.40 1.61
C GLY A 106 5.67 -0.31 0.46
N LEU A 107 6.40 -1.40 0.70
CA LEU A 107 6.98 -2.22 -0.38
C LEU A 107 5.93 -3.19 -0.92
N LEU A 108 5.97 -3.41 -2.23
CA LEU A 108 5.08 -4.29 -2.98
C LEU A 108 5.87 -5.54 -3.42
N SER A 109 5.37 -6.73 -3.05
CA SER A 109 6.10 -8.00 -3.17
C SER A 109 5.17 -9.17 -3.53
N MET A 110 5.70 -10.18 -4.23
CA MET A 110 4.91 -11.34 -4.69
C MET A 110 4.59 -12.31 -3.54
N ALA A 111 3.32 -12.68 -3.40
CA ALA A 111 2.94 -13.82 -2.56
C ALA A 111 3.11 -15.10 -3.39
N ASN A 112 3.72 -16.11 -2.78
CA ASN A 112 3.98 -17.42 -3.39
C ASN A 112 3.73 -18.55 -2.37
N ALA A 113 3.74 -19.79 -2.86
CA ALA A 113 3.59 -21.01 -2.08
C ALA A 113 4.90 -21.83 -2.10
N GLY A 114 6.04 -21.14 -1.94
CA GLY A 114 7.39 -21.70 -2.08
C GLY A 114 8.10 -21.26 -3.37
N PRO A 115 9.36 -21.69 -3.58
CA PRO A 115 10.20 -21.21 -4.67
C PRO A 115 9.56 -21.40 -6.05
N ASN A 116 9.67 -20.38 -6.90
CA ASN A 116 9.20 -20.36 -8.28
C ASN A 116 7.68 -20.53 -8.48
N THR A 117 6.87 -20.11 -7.51
CA THR A 117 5.40 -20.23 -7.56
C THR A 117 4.65 -18.89 -7.60
N ASN A 118 5.22 -17.86 -8.23
CA ASN A 118 4.61 -16.54 -8.35
C ASN A 118 3.41 -16.58 -9.32
N GLY A 119 2.24 -16.11 -8.89
CA GLY A 119 1.02 -16.02 -9.70
C GLY A 119 0.56 -14.58 -9.89
N SER A 120 -0.70 -14.30 -9.52
CA SER A 120 -1.23 -12.93 -9.41
C SER A 120 -1.27 -12.39 -7.97
N GLN A 121 -1.07 -13.23 -6.95
CA GLN A 121 -1.15 -12.80 -5.56
C GLN A 121 0.05 -11.95 -5.14
N PHE A 122 -0.21 -10.89 -4.38
CA PHE A 122 0.79 -9.92 -3.92
C PHE A 122 0.51 -9.49 -2.48
N PHE A 123 1.49 -8.85 -1.84
CA PHE A 123 1.29 -8.15 -0.58
C PHE A 123 1.98 -6.78 -0.54
N ILE A 124 1.42 -5.89 0.29
CA ILE A 124 1.96 -4.56 0.60
C ILE A 124 2.45 -4.58 2.06
N THR A 125 3.71 -4.26 2.32
CA THR A 125 4.25 -4.22 3.69
C THR A 125 3.75 -3.01 4.47
N THR A 126 3.53 -3.16 5.77
CA THR A 126 3.21 -2.04 6.69
C THR A 126 4.33 -1.75 7.70
N VAL A 127 5.35 -2.61 7.75
CA VAL A 127 6.61 -2.49 8.50
C VAL A 127 7.78 -3.06 7.67
N PRO A 128 9.05 -2.93 8.07
CA PRO A 128 10.15 -3.73 7.51
C PRO A 128 9.96 -5.23 7.83
N THR A 129 10.12 -6.12 6.83
CA THR A 129 9.88 -7.57 6.96
C THR A 129 11.06 -8.43 6.46
N PRO A 130 12.30 -8.21 6.95
CA PRO A 130 13.51 -8.84 6.38
C PRO A 130 13.55 -10.38 6.44
N HIS A 131 12.69 -11.02 7.23
CA HIS A 131 12.53 -12.48 7.24
C HIS A 131 11.91 -13.05 5.95
N LEU A 132 11.40 -12.19 5.05
CA LEU A 132 10.90 -12.51 3.71
C LEU A 132 11.94 -12.31 2.60
N ASP A 133 13.13 -11.75 2.92
CA ASP A 133 14.22 -11.60 1.97
C ASP A 133 14.70 -12.97 1.44
N GLY A 134 15.00 -13.05 0.15
CA GLY A 134 15.37 -14.31 -0.52
C GLY A 134 14.23 -15.32 -0.71
N LYS A 135 13.00 -14.97 -0.34
CA LYS A 135 11.80 -15.84 -0.46
C LYS A 135 10.69 -15.22 -1.30
N HIS A 136 10.56 -13.89 -1.25
CA HIS A 136 9.56 -13.13 -1.97
C HIS A 136 10.22 -12.05 -2.84
N VAL A 137 9.80 -11.95 -4.10
CA VAL A 137 10.32 -10.95 -5.04
C VAL A 137 9.66 -9.59 -4.74
N VAL A 138 10.44 -8.63 -4.25
CA VAL A 138 10.01 -7.22 -4.11
C VAL A 138 10.14 -6.53 -5.47
N PHE A 139 9.05 -5.97 -5.98
CA PHE A 139 8.96 -5.46 -7.36
C PHE A 139 8.39 -4.03 -7.48
N GLY A 140 8.03 -3.38 -6.36
CA GLY A 140 7.62 -1.98 -6.37
C GLY A 140 7.45 -1.39 -4.97
N GLU A 141 6.91 -0.16 -4.93
CA GLU A 141 6.60 0.55 -3.70
C GLU A 141 5.40 1.50 -3.85
N VAL A 142 4.72 1.80 -2.75
CA VAL A 142 3.69 2.83 -2.62
C VAL A 142 4.35 4.21 -2.68
N VAL A 143 3.97 5.03 -3.68
CA VAL A 143 4.41 6.42 -3.83
C VAL A 143 3.33 7.44 -3.49
N SER A 144 2.05 7.03 -3.50
CA SER A 144 0.93 7.81 -2.94
C SER A 144 -0.12 6.89 -2.31
N GLY A 145 -0.90 7.41 -1.36
CA GLY A 145 -1.96 6.65 -0.70
C GLY A 145 -1.50 5.74 0.45
N MET A 146 -0.30 5.95 1.03
CA MET A 146 0.12 5.20 2.22
C MET A 146 -0.82 5.41 3.43
N ASP A 147 -1.56 6.54 3.47
CA ASP A 147 -2.63 6.75 4.46
C ASP A 147 -3.88 5.87 4.19
N ILE A 148 -4.05 5.32 2.98
CA ILE A 148 -5.08 4.33 2.65
C ILE A 148 -4.62 2.94 3.09
N VAL A 149 -3.37 2.58 2.82
CA VAL A 149 -2.72 1.35 3.33
C VAL A 149 -2.86 1.25 4.85
N GLN A 150 -2.63 2.35 5.58
CA GLN A 150 -2.82 2.41 7.03
C GLN A 150 -4.28 2.32 7.48
N LYS A 151 -5.28 2.77 6.68
CA LYS A 151 -6.70 2.50 6.98
C LYS A 151 -7.01 1.02 6.85
N MET A 152 -6.59 0.40 5.74
CA MET A 152 -6.81 -1.02 5.45
C MET A 152 -6.20 -1.91 6.55
N GLU A 153 -4.98 -1.59 6.99
CA GLU A 153 -4.29 -2.27 8.10
C GLU A 153 -5.07 -2.23 9.43
N ASN A 154 -5.89 -1.20 9.64
CA ASN A 154 -6.66 -1.00 10.86
C ASN A 154 -8.15 -1.40 10.72
N VAL A 155 -8.51 -2.09 9.64
CA VAL A 155 -9.79 -2.81 9.54
C VAL A 155 -9.77 -3.99 10.52
N GLU A 156 -10.88 -4.23 11.20
CA GLU A 156 -11.04 -5.35 12.13
C GLU A 156 -10.98 -6.68 11.37
N THR A 157 -10.27 -7.67 11.91
CA THR A 157 -10.04 -8.97 11.27
C THR A 157 -10.50 -10.12 12.15
N VAL A 158 -11.03 -11.18 11.54
CA VAL A 158 -11.40 -12.40 12.27
C VAL A 158 -10.18 -12.99 12.97
N ALA A 159 -10.30 -13.25 14.28
CA ALA A 159 -9.24 -13.80 15.12
C ALA A 159 -9.04 -15.31 14.87
N ASN A 160 -8.40 -15.65 13.74
CA ASN A 160 -8.08 -17.02 13.36
C ASN A 160 -6.72 -17.10 12.63
N ASN A 161 -6.32 -18.31 12.20
CA ASN A 161 -5.03 -18.55 11.53
C ASN A 161 -4.87 -17.86 10.16
N ARG A 162 -5.93 -17.29 9.58
CA ARG A 162 -5.89 -16.51 8.33
C ARG A 162 -6.72 -15.23 8.49
N PRO A 163 -6.19 -14.19 9.17
CA PRO A 163 -6.92 -12.97 9.50
C PRO A 163 -7.52 -12.29 8.26
N ALA A 164 -8.81 -12.54 8.03
CA ALA A 164 -9.60 -11.95 6.96
C ALA A 164 -10.33 -10.72 7.53
N PRO A 165 -10.42 -9.61 6.78
CA PRO A 165 -11.09 -8.42 7.27
C PRO A 165 -12.60 -8.63 7.38
N MET A 166 -13.20 -8.14 8.47
CA MET A 166 -14.64 -8.23 8.74
C MET A 166 -15.47 -7.29 7.85
N GLN A 167 -14.85 -6.22 7.35
CA GLN A 167 -15.41 -5.36 6.31
C GLN A 167 -14.67 -5.66 5.00
N SER A 168 -15.40 -5.86 3.90
CA SER A 168 -14.75 -6.11 2.60
C SER A 168 -13.86 -4.93 2.20
N VAL A 169 -12.62 -5.22 1.79
CA VAL A 169 -11.64 -4.25 1.31
C VAL A 169 -11.37 -4.55 -0.16
N VAL A 170 -11.93 -3.74 -1.06
CA VAL A 170 -12.06 -4.04 -2.49
C VAL A 170 -11.18 -3.10 -3.32
N ILE A 171 -10.62 -3.62 -4.42
CA ILE A 171 -10.10 -2.80 -5.52
C ILE A 171 -11.27 -2.45 -6.45
N GLU A 172 -11.86 -1.27 -6.27
CA GLU A 172 -12.99 -0.78 -7.08
C GLU A 172 -12.58 -0.51 -8.52
N ASP A 173 -11.36 0.03 -8.71
CA ASP A 173 -10.78 0.29 -10.03
C ASP A 173 -9.26 0.20 -10.00
N CYS A 174 -8.65 -0.09 -11.14
CA CYS A 174 -7.20 -0.20 -11.29
C CYS A 174 -6.73 0.11 -12.72
N GLY A 175 -5.46 0.45 -12.87
CA GLY A 175 -4.88 0.73 -14.17
C GLY A 175 -3.44 1.27 -14.12
N GLU A 176 -2.94 1.67 -15.28
CA GLU A 176 -1.60 2.27 -15.47
C GLU A 176 -1.70 3.79 -15.64
N LEU A 177 -0.97 4.54 -14.80
CA LEU A 177 -0.88 5.99 -14.90
C LEU A 177 0.19 6.36 -15.92
N HIS A 178 -0.25 6.96 -17.02
CA HIS A 178 0.63 7.50 -18.06
C HIS A 178 1.02 8.93 -17.69
N ASP A 179 2.31 9.27 -17.73
CA ASP A 179 2.83 10.62 -17.39
C ASP A 179 2.50 11.64 -18.52
N GLY A 180 1.22 11.93 -18.69
CA GLY A 180 0.68 12.87 -19.68
C GLY A 180 -0.60 13.59 -19.24
N GLY A 181 -1.31 13.11 -18.21
CA GLY A 181 -2.47 13.79 -17.65
C GLY A 181 -2.70 13.45 -16.19
N ARG A 182 -2.99 14.46 -15.36
CA ARG A 182 -3.71 14.22 -14.10
C ARG A 182 -5.17 13.98 -14.46
N SER A 183 -5.79 12.93 -13.94
CA SER A 183 -7.25 12.82 -13.99
C SER A 183 -7.87 13.88 -13.06
N ASP A 184 -9.05 14.39 -13.39
CA ASP A 184 -9.78 15.33 -12.52
C ASP A 184 -10.01 14.77 -11.11
N ASP A 185 -10.13 13.44 -10.94
CA ASP A 185 -10.13 12.74 -9.65
C ASP A 185 -8.91 13.04 -8.77
N ASP A 186 -7.69 13.04 -9.33
CA ASP A 186 -6.45 13.24 -8.55
C ASP A 186 -6.36 14.69 -8.06
N ASP A 187 -6.72 15.62 -8.95
CA ASP A 187 -6.75 17.04 -8.66
C ASP A 187 -7.93 17.37 -7.69
N ASN A 188 -9.01 16.57 -7.70
CA ASN A 188 -10.15 16.65 -6.77
C ASN A 188 -9.81 16.08 -5.38
N ASP A 189 -9.23 14.89 -5.24
CA ASP A 189 -8.82 14.37 -3.92
C ASP A 189 -7.75 15.28 -3.30
N ASP A 190 -6.79 15.81 -4.05
CA ASP A 190 -5.83 16.77 -3.48
C ASP A 190 -6.52 18.11 -3.10
N LYS A 191 -7.50 18.61 -3.87
CA LYS A 191 -8.37 19.74 -3.44
C LYS A 191 -9.09 19.41 -2.13
N GLN A 192 -9.66 18.22 -1.98
CA GLN A 192 -10.37 17.78 -0.76
C GLN A 192 -9.42 17.57 0.43
N ARG A 193 -8.26 16.93 0.24
CA ARG A 193 -7.18 16.80 1.24
C ARG A 193 -6.70 18.17 1.72
N LYS A 194 -6.48 19.12 0.81
CA LYS A 194 -6.13 20.52 1.12
C LYS A 194 -7.24 21.22 1.90
N ALA A 195 -8.51 21.05 1.51
CA ALA A 195 -9.66 21.60 2.22
C ALA A 195 -9.81 21.04 3.65
N LYS A 196 -9.73 19.72 3.81
CA LYS A 196 -9.84 19.01 5.10
C LYS A 196 -8.72 19.44 6.06
N ARG A 197 -7.46 19.48 5.60
CA ARG A 197 -6.32 20.02 6.37
C ARG A 197 -6.50 21.50 6.74
N LYS A 198 -7.08 22.33 5.86
CA LYS A 198 -7.38 23.75 6.11
C LYS A 198 -8.49 23.93 7.16
N ALA A 199 -9.52 23.08 7.13
CA ALA A 199 -10.61 23.06 8.11
C ALA A 199 -10.12 22.61 9.51
N GLU A 200 -9.38 21.50 9.58
CA GLU A 200 -8.82 20.98 10.83
C GLU A 200 -7.87 22.00 11.49
N ARG A 201 -7.03 22.67 10.70
CA ARG A 201 -6.14 23.74 11.17
C ARG A 201 -6.90 25.00 11.62
N LYS A 202 -8.09 25.29 11.06
CA LYS A 202 -9.01 26.32 11.59
C LYS A 202 -9.61 25.88 12.93
N ALA A 203 -10.11 24.64 13.05
CA ALA A 203 -10.68 24.11 14.29
C ALA A 203 -9.67 24.11 15.45
N LYS A 204 -8.46 23.58 15.22
CA LYS A 204 -7.35 23.62 16.20
C LYS A 204 -6.96 25.05 16.61
N LYS A 205 -7.09 26.05 15.72
CA LYS A 205 -6.94 27.48 16.07
C LYS A 205 -8.10 28.01 16.93
N LYS A 206 -9.37 27.68 16.62
CA LYS A 206 -10.56 28.11 17.39
C LYS A 206 -10.49 27.60 18.83
N ALA A 207 -10.31 26.29 19.01
CA ALA A 207 -10.18 25.67 20.34
C ALA A 207 -9.02 26.25 21.18
N LYS A 208 -7.89 26.61 20.54
CA LYS A 208 -6.76 27.28 21.21
C LYS A 208 -7.07 28.74 21.61
N LYS A 209 -7.93 29.44 20.85
CA LYS A 209 -8.43 30.79 21.20
C LYS A 209 -9.41 30.71 22.38
N GLU A 210 -10.28 29.71 22.41
CA GLU A 210 -11.26 29.48 23.49
C GLU A 210 -10.58 29.04 24.80
N LYS A 211 -9.68 28.05 24.79
CA LYS A 211 -8.87 27.73 25.99
C LYS A 211 -8.07 28.93 26.51
N ARG A 212 -7.61 29.85 25.63
CA ARG A 212 -6.99 31.13 26.04
C ARG A 212 -7.98 32.14 26.63
N LYS A 213 -9.22 32.23 26.13
CA LYS A 213 -10.29 33.04 26.74
C LYS A 213 -10.64 32.51 28.14
N ALA A 214 -10.97 31.22 28.26
CA ALA A 214 -11.34 30.61 29.53
C ALA A 214 -10.23 30.75 30.60
N LYS A 215 -8.95 30.57 30.24
CA LYS A 215 -7.82 30.80 31.18
C LYS A 215 -7.70 32.27 31.61
N LYS A 216 -8.05 33.24 30.76
CA LYS A 216 -8.11 34.68 31.15
C LYS A 216 -9.30 34.98 32.05
N GLU A 217 -10.46 34.38 31.78
CA GLU A 217 -11.68 34.61 32.56
C GLU A 217 -11.59 33.99 33.96
N ARG A 218 -11.10 32.75 34.08
CA ARG A 218 -10.80 32.13 35.38
C ARG A 218 -9.85 33.03 36.20
N LYS A 219 -8.75 33.51 35.61
CA LYS A 219 -7.84 34.48 36.25
C LYS A 219 -8.48 35.86 36.59
N ARG A 220 -9.68 36.19 36.08
CA ARG A 220 -10.47 37.34 36.54
C ARG A 220 -11.37 36.96 37.72
N ARG A 221 -12.11 35.85 37.65
CA ARG A 221 -12.95 35.35 38.76
C ARG A 221 -12.11 35.04 40.02
N ASP A 222 -10.93 34.45 39.85
CA ASP A 222 -9.95 34.20 40.93
C ASP A 222 -9.41 35.49 41.57
N ARG A 223 -9.50 36.64 40.88
CA ARG A 223 -9.10 37.97 41.39
C ARG A 223 -10.26 38.75 42.01
N SER A 224 -11.51 38.53 41.59
CA SER A 224 -12.67 39.19 42.21
C SER A 224 -13.05 38.54 43.53
N ARG A 225 -12.93 37.21 43.67
CA ARG A 225 -13.16 36.51 44.96
C ARG A 225 -12.25 37.05 46.06
N ARG A 226 -10.94 37.08 45.80
CA ARG A 226 -9.91 37.65 46.70
C ARG A 226 -10.09 39.13 47.06
N ARG A 227 -11.01 39.86 46.42
CA ARG A 227 -11.34 41.25 46.76
C ARG A 227 -12.61 41.38 47.61
N HIS A 228 -13.41 40.32 47.71
CA HIS A 228 -14.50 40.22 48.69
C HIS A 228 -14.00 39.59 49.99
N ASP A 229 -13.08 38.62 49.91
CA ASP A 229 -12.38 38.08 51.09
C ASP A 229 -11.52 39.14 51.82
N GLU A 230 -11.20 40.26 51.15
CA GLU A 230 -10.49 41.44 51.70
C GLU A 230 -11.44 42.59 52.11
N SER A 231 -12.77 42.36 52.14
CA SER A 231 -13.78 43.38 52.47
C SER A 231 -14.87 42.89 53.44
N SER A 232 -14.59 41.86 54.23
CA SER A 232 -15.54 41.23 55.17
C SER A 232 -14.86 40.76 56.47
N ASP A 233 -13.80 41.45 56.86
CA ASP A 233 -13.08 41.23 58.11
C ASP A 233 -12.71 42.60 58.68
N SER A 234 -13.35 43.00 59.77
CA SER A 234 -13.24 44.33 60.36
C SER A 234 -13.61 44.32 61.85
N SER A 235 -12.69 43.84 62.67
CA SER A 235 -12.62 44.13 64.11
C SER A 235 -11.16 44.27 64.51
N GLU A 236 -10.89 45.16 65.47
CA GLU A 236 -9.56 45.45 65.99
C GLU A 236 -8.80 44.19 66.47
N ASP A 237 -7.48 44.14 66.26
CA ASP A 237 -6.50 44.31 67.35
C ASP A 237 -5.05 44.42 66.82
N GLU A 238 -4.09 44.66 67.73
CA GLU A 238 -2.74 45.15 67.42
C GLU A 238 -1.67 44.07 67.11
N ASP A 239 -0.70 44.52 66.30
CA ASP A 239 0.73 44.09 66.25
C ASP A 239 1.20 42.69 65.78
N GLU A 240 2.52 42.64 65.51
CA GLU A 240 3.42 41.51 65.24
C GLU A 240 2.99 40.31 64.36
N GLU A 241 3.17 40.40 63.03
CA GLU A 241 4.02 39.41 62.32
C GLU A 241 4.55 39.93 60.96
N LYS A 242 5.86 40.20 60.85
CA LYS A 242 6.45 40.93 59.70
C LYS A 242 7.36 40.13 58.76
N GLU A 243 7.38 38.79 58.81
CA GLU A 243 8.37 38.02 58.01
C GLU A 243 7.83 36.90 57.08
N SER A 244 6.84 36.11 57.50
CA SER A 244 6.45 34.85 56.82
C SER A 244 6.03 34.98 55.34
N ARG A 245 5.53 36.16 54.90
CA ARG A 245 4.90 36.34 53.58
C ARG A 245 5.85 36.74 52.43
N ARG A 246 7.12 37.10 52.69
CA ARG A 246 8.04 37.59 51.61
C ARG A 246 8.66 36.48 50.74
N HIS A 247 8.83 35.26 51.26
CA HIS A 247 9.59 34.20 50.56
C HIS A 247 8.82 33.41 49.47
N ARG A 248 7.48 33.45 49.41
CA ARG A 248 6.69 32.68 48.42
C ARG A 248 6.43 33.39 47.07
N ARG A 249 6.77 34.67 46.90
CA ARG A 249 6.54 35.44 45.64
C ARG A 249 7.71 35.43 44.64
N SER A 250 8.87 34.88 45.00
CA SER A 250 10.10 34.85 44.19
C SER A 250 10.14 33.70 43.16
N ASN A 251 9.65 32.51 43.53
CA ASN A 251 9.83 31.29 42.74
C ASN A 251 8.89 31.17 41.52
N ASP A 252 7.62 31.55 41.64
CA ASP A 252 6.61 31.43 40.56
C ASP A 252 6.91 32.31 39.33
N ARG A 253 7.86 33.26 39.42
CA ARG A 253 8.32 34.10 38.30
C ARG A 253 9.52 33.52 37.54
N ARG A 254 10.16 32.44 38.03
CA ARG A 254 11.40 31.89 37.46
C ARG A 254 11.23 30.70 36.51
N ASP A 255 10.03 30.09 36.41
CA ASP A 255 9.77 28.95 35.50
C ASP A 255 9.20 29.36 34.13
N ASP A 256 8.16 30.21 34.09
CA ASP A 256 7.47 30.59 32.83
C ASP A 256 8.43 31.30 31.84
N SER A 257 9.38 32.07 32.37
CA SER A 257 10.42 32.78 31.59
C SER A 257 11.49 31.87 30.97
N LYS A 258 11.83 30.74 31.62
CA LYS A 258 12.70 29.70 31.02
C LYS A 258 11.97 28.93 29.92
N LYS A 259 10.67 28.65 30.10
CA LYS A 259 9.85 27.86 29.15
C LYS A 259 9.57 28.54 27.82
N GLU A 260 9.58 29.87 27.72
CA GLU A 260 9.48 30.55 26.42
C GLU A 260 10.83 30.68 25.69
N ARG A 261 11.94 30.98 26.38
CA ARG A 261 13.28 31.06 25.76
C ARG A 261 13.68 29.76 25.05
N ALA A 262 13.53 28.61 25.71
CA ALA A 262 13.86 27.30 25.14
C ALA A 262 13.00 26.88 23.91
N ARG A 263 11.89 27.59 23.66
CA ARG A 263 10.98 27.37 22.52
C ARG A 263 11.16 28.37 21.38
N SER A 264 12.05 29.35 21.53
CA SER A 264 12.45 30.25 20.44
C SER A 264 13.69 29.72 19.72
N SER A 265 14.79 29.47 20.46
CA SER A 265 16.07 28.98 19.88
C SER A 265 15.86 27.78 18.95
N THR A 266 15.25 26.73 19.50
CA THR A 266 14.90 25.47 18.81
C THR A 266 14.08 25.62 17.52
N ARG A 267 13.51 26.80 17.22
CA ARG A 267 12.74 27.07 15.99
C ARG A 267 13.42 27.99 15.00
N ASP A 268 14.41 28.75 15.45
CA ASP A 268 15.17 29.65 14.59
C ASP A 268 16.49 28.98 14.16
N ASP A 269 17.06 28.12 15.00
CA ASP A 269 18.14 27.17 14.65
C ASP A 269 17.70 26.18 13.54
N GLU A 270 16.52 25.56 13.69
CA GLU A 270 15.96 24.59 12.72
C GLU A 270 15.72 25.25 11.34
N LYS A 271 15.31 26.53 11.32
CA LYS A 271 15.19 27.33 10.08
C LYS A 271 16.54 27.78 9.53
N ALA A 272 17.53 28.05 10.37
CA ALA A 272 18.87 28.41 9.91
C ALA A 272 19.52 27.23 9.17
N HIS A 273 19.43 26.03 9.74
CA HIS A 273 19.92 24.79 9.11
C HIS A 273 19.21 24.50 7.78
N ALA A 274 17.88 24.63 7.74
CA ALA A 274 17.09 24.45 6.51
C ALA A 274 17.34 25.53 5.44
N ARG A 275 17.94 26.68 5.79
CA ARG A 275 18.31 27.74 4.84
C ARG A 275 19.71 27.53 4.27
N ARG A 276 20.70 27.08 5.06
CA ARG A 276 22.08 26.84 4.58
C ARG A 276 22.13 25.83 3.43
N HIS A 277 21.56 24.64 3.64
CA HIS A 277 21.45 23.60 2.60
C HIS A 277 20.64 23.98 1.34
N ARG A 278 19.91 25.10 1.34
CA ARG A 278 19.19 25.59 0.15
C ARG A 278 20.05 26.51 -0.72
N ASN A 279 21.05 27.19 -0.14
CA ASN A 279 21.92 28.10 -0.89
C ASN A 279 23.14 27.39 -1.48
N GLU A 280 23.69 26.38 -0.80
CA GLU A 280 24.80 25.54 -1.30
C GLU A 280 24.48 24.85 -2.64
N ARG A 281 23.20 24.58 -2.93
CA ARG A 281 22.74 24.00 -4.22
C ARG A 281 22.45 25.02 -5.32
N LYS A 282 22.89 26.27 -5.18
CA LYS A 282 22.71 27.34 -6.19
C LYS A 282 23.99 28.09 -6.56
N GLY A 283 25.13 27.64 -6.06
CA GLY A 283 26.40 28.36 -6.14
C GLY A 283 27.52 27.61 -6.86
N ASP A 284 27.23 26.80 -7.89
CA ASP A 284 28.27 26.53 -8.90
C ASP A 284 27.70 26.24 -10.30
N ARG A 285 28.11 27.09 -11.25
CA ARG A 285 27.92 26.95 -12.69
C ARG A 285 29.15 27.56 -13.36
N ARG A 286 30.24 26.78 -13.39
CA ARG A 286 31.42 27.05 -14.21
C ARG A 286 31.81 25.78 -14.93
N GLU A 287 31.73 25.81 -16.25
CA GLU A 287 32.30 24.78 -17.10
C GLU A 287 33.83 24.96 -17.12
N PRO A 288 34.64 23.89 -16.98
CA PRO A 288 36.00 23.91 -17.47
C PRO A 288 35.98 23.78 -19.01
N ALA A 289 36.79 24.60 -19.69
CA ALA A 289 36.90 24.58 -21.14
C ALA A 289 37.58 23.29 -21.68
N LYS A 290 37.51 23.10 -22.99
CA LYS A 290 38.22 22.03 -23.72
C LYS A 290 39.64 22.47 -24.11
N GLU A 291 40.40 21.48 -24.61
CA GLU A 291 41.64 21.58 -25.41
C GLU A 291 42.95 21.84 -24.64
N PRO A 292 44.12 21.40 -25.19
CA PRO A 292 44.36 20.48 -26.31
C PRO A 292 45.15 19.20 -25.88
N ILE A 293 45.59 18.42 -26.87
CA ILE A 293 46.39 17.19 -26.69
C ILE A 293 47.87 17.56 -26.55
N GLU A 294 48.62 16.86 -25.69
CA GLU A 294 50.08 16.73 -25.81
C GLU A 294 50.53 15.27 -25.78
N ILE A 295 51.48 14.92 -26.65
CA ILE A 295 52.03 13.56 -26.81
C ILE A 295 53.50 13.59 -26.37
N THR A 296 53.85 12.87 -25.30
CA THR A 296 55.26 12.57 -24.98
C THR A 296 55.48 11.09 -24.69
N ARG A 297 56.54 10.54 -25.28
CA ARG A 297 56.96 9.13 -25.19
C ARG A 297 57.69 8.86 -23.87
N GLN A 298 57.43 7.72 -23.24
CA GLN A 298 58.47 6.94 -22.52
C GLN A 298 58.37 5.45 -22.86
N ARG A 299 59.45 4.69 -22.60
CA ARG A 299 59.87 3.57 -23.48
C ARG A 299 60.67 2.47 -22.75
N SER A 300 60.00 1.37 -22.41
CA SER A 300 60.62 0.10 -21.98
C SER A 300 59.74 -1.08 -22.46
N LYS A 301 60.13 -2.01 -23.34
CA LYS A 301 61.34 -2.87 -23.50
C LYS A 301 61.39 -4.15 -22.64
N THR A 302 60.47 -5.10 -22.91
CA THR A 302 60.65 -6.56 -22.74
C THR A 302 59.70 -7.26 -23.73
N ARG A 303 60.08 -7.55 -24.98
CA ARG A 303 60.97 -8.61 -25.51
C ARG A 303 60.39 -10.04 -25.46
N SER A 304 59.68 -10.41 -26.54
CA SER A 304 59.41 -11.78 -27.03
C SER A 304 58.53 -12.70 -26.15
N ARG A 305 57.85 -13.73 -26.69
CA ARG A 305 57.95 -14.41 -28.00
C ARG A 305 56.56 -14.87 -28.50
N ARG A 306 56.39 -15.11 -29.81
CA ARG A 306 55.12 -15.58 -30.44
C ARG A 306 55.12 -17.13 -30.67
N PRO A 307 53.97 -17.76 -30.97
CA PRO A 307 53.76 -19.22 -30.84
C PRO A 307 53.93 -20.05 -32.13
N SER A 308 53.91 -21.37 -31.95
CA SER A 308 53.75 -22.45 -32.95
C SER A 308 52.78 -23.49 -32.34
N GLN A 309 51.63 -23.82 -32.96
CA GLN A 309 51.41 -24.70 -34.13
C GLN A 309 51.46 -26.20 -33.79
N ALA A 310 50.33 -26.88 -34.09
CA ALA A 310 50.05 -28.30 -34.34
C ALA A 310 50.78 -29.42 -33.55
N GLU A 311 50.01 -30.40 -33.04
CA GLU A 311 49.84 -31.69 -33.76
C GLU A 311 48.57 -32.45 -33.32
N SER A 312 48.41 -33.73 -33.70
CA SER A 312 47.14 -34.49 -33.70
C SER A 312 47.33 -35.98 -33.30
N VAL A 313 46.33 -36.84 -33.57
CA VAL A 313 46.42 -38.31 -33.84
C VAL A 313 45.97 -39.30 -32.71
N ARG A 314 44.73 -39.82 -32.88
CA ARG A 314 44.23 -41.21 -32.68
C ARG A 314 44.20 -41.82 -31.25
N ILE A 315 43.03 -42.25 -30.72
CA ILE A 315 42.19 -43.46 -30.99
C ILE A 315 42.74 -44.78 -30.38
N ILE A 316 42.08 -45.26 -29.32
CA ILE A 316 41.93 -46.68 -28.95
C ILE A 316 40.42 -46.97 -28.71
N LYS A 317 39.98 -48.24 -28.85
CA LYS A 317 38.74 -48.57 -29.57
C LYS A 317 38.21 -49.99 -29.25
N LYS A 318 36.96 -50.10 -28.75
CA LYS A 318 36.19 -51.34 -28.40
C LYS A 318 36.57 -52.01 -27.06
N GLY A 319 35.74 -52.86 -26.43
CA GLY A 319 34.39 -53.39 -26.78
C GLY A 319 33.52 -53.63 -25.51
N ASN A 320 32.17 -53.73 -25.59
CA ASN A 320 31.34 -54.91 -25.96
C ASN A 320 31.32 -55.97 -24.82
N ILE A 321 30.21 -56.50 -24.27
CA ILE A 321 29.06 -57.24 -24.85
C ILE A 321 27.82 -57.16 -23.88
N GLY A 322 26.57 -57.47 -24.32
CA GLY A 322 25.34 -57.58 -23.47
C GLY A 322 24.95 -59.04 -23.12
N PRO A 323 23.66 -59.49 -23.16
CA PRO A 323 22.38 -58.74 -23.16
C PRO A 323 21.18 -59.39 -22.39
N HIS A 324 20.05 -58.67 -22.30
CA HIS A 324 18.65 -59.17 -22.10
C HIS A 324 18.30 -59.96 -20.78
N PRO A 325 17.14 -60.66 -20.62
CA PRO A 325 16.00 -60.05 -19.89
C PRO A 325 15.22 -60.97 -18.91
N ILE A 326 14.37 -60.40 -18.03
CA ILE A 326 13.21 -61.10 -17.44
C ILE A 326 11.99 -60.16 -17.44
N ALA A 327 10.81 -60.71 -17.74
CA ALA A 327 9.52 -60.01 -17.72
C ALA A 327 8.59 -60.58 -16.64
N ALA A 328 7.67 -59.75 -16.15
CA ALA A 328 6.53 -60.19 -15.35
C ALA A 328 5.26 -59.45 -15.81
N ARG A 329 4.41 -60.13 -16.58
CA ARG A 329 3.08 -59.69 -16.99
C ARG A 329 2.06 -60.62 -16.33
N LEU A 330 1.19 -60.07 -15.49
CA LEU A 330 -0.07 -60.70 -15.13
C LEU A 330 -1.19 -59.69 -15.32
N GLU A 331 -2.15 -60.06 -16.13
CA GLU A 331 -3.41 -59.36 -16.35
C GLU A 331 -4.54 -60.16 -15.70
N THR A 332 -5.77 -59.63 -15.79
CA THR A 332 -7.04 -60.35 -15.51
C THR A 332 -7.31 -60.59 -14.00
N ASN A 333 -8.56 -60.59 -13.50
CA ASN A 333 -9.84 -60.25 -14.14
C ASN A 333 -11.00 -60.04 -13.12
N VAL A 334 -12.09 -59.39 -13.55
CA VAL A 334 -13.45 -59.31 -12.90
C VAL A 334 -13.46 -58.71 -11.46
N THR A 335 -14.54 -58.19 -10.84
CA THR A 335 -15.99 -58.23 -11.11
C THR A 335 -16.71 -56.92 -10.74
N ILE A 336 -17.78 -56.57 -11.48
CA ILE A 336 -18.76 -55.53 -11.15
C ILE A 336 -20.05 -56.20 -10.64
N PRO A 337 -20.60 -55.84 -9.47
CA PRO A 337 -22.00 -56.08 -9.14
C PRO A 337 -22.85 -54.90 -9.63
N ARG A 338 -23.88 -55.18 -10.44
CA ARG A 338 -24.86 -54.19 -10.91
C ARG A 338 -26.24 -54.53 -10.32
N SER A 339 -26.99 -53.49 -9.95
CA SER A 339 -28.46 -53.46 -9.79
C SER A 339 -29.18 -54.56 -8.98
N TRP A 340 -29.92 -54.12 -7.94
CA TRP A 340 -31.31 -54.57 -7.75
C TRP A 340 -32.26 -53.41 -8.03
N ILE A 341 -33.54 -53.71 -8.29
CA ILE A 341 -34.45 -52.94 -9.15
C ILE A 341 -35.91 -53.07 -8.66
N LEU A 342 -36.72 -52.00 -8.79
CA LEU A 342 -38.16 -51.87 -8.41
C LEU A 342 -38.42 -51.92 -6.87
N LEU A 343 -39.47 -51.33 -6.28
CA LEU A 343 -40.64 -50.53 -6.74
C LEU A 343 -40.70 -49.23 -5.83
N SER A 344 -41.75 -48.48 -5.45
CA SER A 344 -43.22 -48.48 -5.61
C SER A 344 -43.88 -47.09 -5.36
N LEU A 345 -45.22 -47.06 -5.30
CA LEU A 345 -46.15 -45.96 -5.01
C LEU A 345 -46.08 -45.48 -3.53
N THR A 346 -46.66 -44.35 -3.07
CA THR A 346 -47.63 -43.36 -3.64
C THR A 346 -47.16 -41.92 -3.28
N SER A 347 -47.89 -40.78 -3.12
CA SER A 347 -49.30 -40.35 -3.08
C SER A 347 -49.48 -38.89 -3.59
N GLU A 348 -50.66 -38.29 -3.42
CA GLU A 348 -51.13 -37.06 -4.08
C GLU A 348 -50.56 -35.68 -3.65
N SER A 349 -50.58 -34.80 -4.67
CA SER A 349 -50.97 -33.37 -4.80
C SER A 349 -51.84 -32.70 -3.68
N PRO A 350 -52.14 -31.37 -3.68
CA PRO A 350 -52.11 -30.43 -4.83
C PRO A 350 -51.62 -28.97 -4.56
N ARG A 351 -51.73 -28.13 -5.62
CA ARG A 351 -51.68 -26.66 -5.56
C ARG A 351 -53.05 -26.06 -5.95
N PRO A 352 -53.47 -24.91 -5.40
CA PRO A 352 -54.57 -24.11 -5.94
C PRO A 352 -54.12 -23.15 -7.08
N PRO A 353 -55.05 -22.60 -7.91
CA PRO A 353 -54.75 -22.20 -9.29
C PRO A 353 -55.24 -20.77 -9.69
N PHE A 354 -55.38 -20.54 -11.01
CA PHE A 354 -55.91 -19.37 -11.73
C PHE A 354 -55.02 -18.11 -11.86
N SER A 355 -55.28 -17.22 -12.84
CA SER A 355 -54.98 -17.32 -14.28
C SER A 355 -55.65 -16.16 -15.09
N LYS A 356 -54.85 -15.41 -15.87
CA LYS A 356 -55.21 -14.77 -17.17
C LYS A 356 -56.35 -13.70 -17.17
N PRO A 357 -56.57 -12.95 -18.29
CA PRO A 357 -55.59 -12.11 -19.00
C PRO A 357 -56.15 -10.74 -19.49
N LEU A 358 -55.31 -9.94 -20.18
CA LEU A 358 -55.62 -9.05 -21.32
C LEU A 358 -56.92 -8.19 -21.36
N ALA A 359 -56.76 -6.86 -21.43
CA ALA A 359 -57.55 -5.97 -22.32
C ALA A 359 -56.83 -4.63 -22.57
N VAL A 360 -57.25 -3.89 -23.62
CA VAL A 360 -56.76 -2.55 -24.00
C VAL A 360 -57.93 -1.58 -24.07
N ALA A 361 -57.77 -0.35 -23.56
CA ALA A 361 -58.65 0.78 -23.88
C ALA A 361 -57.93 2.14 -23.72
N ARG A 362 -58.33 3.13 -24.52
CA ARG A 362 -58.01 4.56 -24.34
C ARG A 362 -59.10 5.24 -23.51
N ALA A 363 -58.77 6.36 -22.86
CA ALA A 363 -59.75 7.36 -22.46
C ALA A 363 -59.18 8.76 -22.72
N THR A 364 -59.99 9.68 -23.27
CA THR A 364 -59.60 11.04 -23.65
C THR A 364 -60.66 12.04 -23.23
N GLN A 365 -60.31 12.95 -22.31
CA GLN A 365 -61.01 14.20 -21.93
C GLN A 365 -60.04 14.94 -21.00
N GLN A 366 -59.63 16.20 -21.16
CA GLN A 366 -60.03 17.32 -22.02
C GLN A 366 -61.34 18.04 -21.64
N SER A 367 -61.20 19.01 -20.73
CA SER A 367 -61.90 20.29 -20.69
C SER A 367 -60.86 21.36 -20.28
N SER A 368 -60.45 22.31 -21.12
CA SER A 368 -61.18 23.41 -21.79
C SER A 368 -61.51 24.58 -20.86
N LEU A 369 -60.92 25.74 -21.17
CA LEU A 369 -61.17 27.04 -20.56
C LEU A 369 -61.30 28.05 -21.71
N TRP A 370 -62.17 29.03 -21.55
CA TRP A 370 -62.90 29.66 -22.66
C TRP A 370 -62.21 30.84 -23.34
N ARG A 371 -62.52 30.99 -24.63
CA ARG A 371 -63.02 32.26 -25.19
C ARG A 371 -64.24 31.95 -26.06
#